data_AF-A0A9E2DCU9-F1
#
_entry.id   AF-A0A9E2DCU9-F1
#
_cell.length_a   1.000
_cell.length_b   1.000
_cell.length_c   1.000
_cell.angle_alpha   90.00
_cell.angle_beta   90.00
_cell.angle_gamma   90.00
#
_symmetry.space_group_name_H-M   'P 1'
#
loop_
_entity.id
_entity.type
_entity.pdbx_description
1 polymer ?
#
loop_
_entity_poly.entity_id
_entity_poly.type
_entity_poly.pdbx_seq_one_letter_code
_entity_poly.pdbx_strand_id
1 'polypeptide(L)'
;MTESNPSPPNQSQTALPWDVIIHSTTGIACLVIGAFMVITGAAWSTHTFSALMLLSFVSALIISATTHSWVRGHFLAMAPIIGIALGYLGFEWGFALAYALIWAAFLHFVWRGLLQK
;
A
#
# COMPACT_ATOMS: atom_id res chain seq x y z
N MET A 1 -5.21 56.12 -13.00
CA MET A 1 -4.48 55.00 -12.39
C MET A 1 -5.51 53.92 -12.10
N THR A 2 -5.64 52.93 -12.98
CA THR A 2 -6.58 51.81 -12.82
C THR A 2 -5.82 50.63 -12.21
N GLU A 3 -6.12 50.30 -10.96
CA GLU A 3 -5.62 49.09 -10.29
C GLU A 3 -6.16 47.86 -11.00
N SER A 4 -5.29 47.12 -11.69
CA SER A 4 -5.58 45.77 -12.16
C SER A 4 -5.59 44.82 -10.97
N ASN A 5 -6.78 44.51 -10.47
CA ASN A 5 -6.97 43.47 -9.45
C ASN A 5 -6.58 42.10 -10.04
N PRO A 6 -5.65 41.34 -9.46
CA PRO A 6 -5.29 40.03 -9.99
C PRO A 6 -6.45 39.04 -9.82
N SER A 7 -6.84 38.39 -10.91
CA SER A 7 -7.83 37.31 -10.90
C SER A 7 -7.46 36.23 -9.87
N PRO A 8 -8.43 35.62 -9.16
CA PRO A 8 -8.13 34.53 -8.24
C PRO A 8 -7.47 33.38 -9.02
N PRO A 9 -6.48 32.68 -8.41
CA PRO A 9 -5.85 31.55 -9.06
C PRO A 9 -6.93 30.54 -9.41
N ASN A 10 -7.00 30.20 -10.69
CA ASN A 10 -7.81 29.11 -11.21
C ASN A 10 -7.47 27.86 -10.38
N GLN A 11 -8.37 27.46 -9.48
CA GLN A 11 -8.27 26.19 -8.77
C GLN A 11 -8.45 25.12 -9.83
N SER A 12 -7.33 24.78 -10.49
CA SER A 12 -7.22 23.65 -11.38
C SER A 12 -7.85 22.47 -10.68
N GLN A 13 -8.91 21.96 -11.30
CA GLN A 13 -9.60 20.73 -10.94
C GLN A 13 -8.56 19.74 -10.44
N THR A 14 -8.62 19.42 -9.15
CA THR A 14 -7.60 18.67 -8.44
C THR A 14 -7.50 17.29 -9.07
N ALA A 15 -6.60 17.13 -10.05
CA ALA A 15 -6.31 15.85 -10.64
C ALA A 15 -5.91 14.91 -9.51
N LEU A 16 -6.54 13.74 -9.44
CA LEU A 16 -6.19 12.71 -8.45
C LEU A 16 -4.68 12.49 -8.52
N PRO A 17 -3.97 12.65 -7.40
CA PRO A 17 -2.53 12.61 -7.43
C PRO A 17 -2.07 11.20 -7.80
N TRP A 18 -1.09 11.11 -8.70
CA TRP A 18 -0.66 9.84 -9.31
C TRP A 18 -0.17 8.81 -8.29
N ASP A 19 0.37 9.26 -7.15
CA ASP A 19 0.81 8.39 -6.06
C ASP A 19 -0.35 7.57 -5.48
N VAL A 20 -1.52 8.19 -5.29
CA VAL A 20 -2.71 7.55 -4.73
C VAL A 20 -3.24 6.48 -5.69
N ILE A 21 -3.23 6.77 -6.99
CA ILE A 21 -3.64 5.82 -8.03
C ILE A 21 -2.72 4.60 -7.99
N ILE A 22 -1.41 4.80 -8.09
CA ILE A 22 -0.41 3.71 -8.15
C ILE A 22 -0.42 2.88 -6.87
N HIS A 23 -0.51 3.52 -5.71
CA HIS A 23 -0.54 2.84 -4.41
C HIS A 23 -1.81 1.99 -4.27
N SER A 24 -2.98 2.55 -4.62
CA SER A 24 -4.25 1.84 -4.54
C SER A 24 -4.33 0.68 -5.54
N THR A 25 -3.85 0.88 -6.78
CA THR A 25 -3.82 -0.20 -7.78
C THR A 25 -2.87 -1.32 -7.38
N THR A 26 -1.71 -0.98 -6.81
CA THR A 26 -0.73 -1.98 -6.33
C THR A 26 -1.29 -2.77 -5.16
N GLY A 27 -1.97 -2.12 -4.21
CA GLY A 27 -2.62 -2.80 -3.08
C GLY A 27 -3.71 -3.77 -3.53
N ILE A 28 -4.57 -3.36 -4.47
CA ILE A 28 -5.62 -4.23 -5.03
C ILE A 28 -5.01 -5.40 -5.80
N ALA A 29 -3.99 -5.16 -6.63
CA ALA A 29 -3.29 -6.22 -7.34
C ALA A 29 -2.69 -7.25 -6.37
N CYS A 30 -2.11 -6.79 -5.26
CA CYS A 30 -1.59 -7.66 -4.21
C CYS A 30 -2.70 -8.48 -3.53
N LEU A 31 -3.90 -7.93 -3.31
CA LEU A 31 -5.04 -8.69 -2.77
C LEU A 31 -5.52 -9.77 -3.74
N VAL A 32 -5.57 -9.48 -5.04
CA VAL A 32 -5.98 -10.45 -6.07
C VAL A 32 -4.96 -11.57 -6.21
N ILE A 33 -3.66 -11.26 -6.28
CA ILE A 33 -2.60 -12.27 -6.38
C ILE A 33 -2.47 -13.05 -5.07
N GLY A 34 -2.66 -12.40 -3.92
CA GLY A 34 -2.72 -13.09 -2.63
C GLY A 34 -3.93 -14.02 -2.51
N ALA A 35 -5.09 -13.64 -3.06
CA ALA A 35 -6.25 -14.55 -3.13
C ALA A 35 -5.95 -15.74 -4.04
N PHE A 36 -5.32 -15.50 -5.19
CA PHE A 36 -4.92 -16.57 -6.11
C PHE A 36 -3.92 -17.53 -5.47
N MET A 37 -2.97 -17.03 -4.68
CA MET A 37 -2.04 -17.83 -3.89
C MET A 37 -2.80 -18.74 -2.91
N VAL A 38 -3.77 -18.21 -2.16
CA VAL A 38 -4.53 -18.98 -1.17
C VAL A 38 -5.44 -20.03 -1.83
N ILE A 39 -6.06 -19.70 -2.97
CA ILE A 39 -7.02 -20.59 -3.65
C ILE A 39 -6.31 -21.69 -4.44
N THR A 40 -5.22 -21.36 -5.15
CA THR A 40 -4.57 -22.29 -6.08
C THR A 40 -3.32 -22.95 -5.51
N GLY A 41 -2.71 -22.38 -4.46
CA GLY A 41 -1.44 -22.85 -3.91
C GLY A 41 -0.27 -22.78 -4.91
N ALA A 42 -0.42 -22.07 -6.03
CA ALA A 42 0.58 -22.07 -7.08
C ALA A 42 1.85 -21.32 -6.66
N ALA A 43 3.02 -21.96 -6.77
CA ALA A 43 4.30 -21.40 -6.34
C ALA A 43 4.62 -20.05 -7.02
N TRP A 44 4.27 -19.89 -8.30
CA TRP A 44 4.48 -18.63 -9.02
C TRP A 44 3.71 -17.47 -8.37
N SER A 45 2.50 -17.72 -7.86
CA SER A 45 1.66 -16.72 -7.21
C SER A 45 2.27 -16.26 -5.88
N THR A 46 2.86 -17.18 -5.13
CA THR A 46 3.57 -16.87 -3.87
C THR A 46 4.77 -15.96 -4.12
N HIS A 47 5.55 -16.25 -5.17
CA HIS A 47 6.71 -15.43 -5.53
C HIS A 47 6.28 -14.05 -6.05
N THR A 48 5.23 -13.98 -6.90
CA THR A 48 4.69 -12.71 -7.39
C THR A 48 4.10 -11.87 -6.26
N PHE A 49 3.31 -12.47 -5.35
CA PHE A 49 2.79 -11.80 -4.16
C PHE A 49 3.93 -11.25 -3.29
N SER A 50 4.93 -12.09 -3.02
CA SER A 50 6.09 -11.68 -2.22
C SER A 50 6.83 -10.50 -2.85
N ALA A 51 7.06 -10.53 -4.16
CA ALA A 51 7.74 -9.47 -4.89
C ALA A 51 6.98 -8.14 -4.84
N LEU A 52 5.65 -8.16 -5.05
CA LEU A 52 4.82 -6.96 -4.98
C LEU A 52 4.77 -6.36 -3.58
N MET A 53 4.73 -7.21 -2.55
CA MET A 53 4.79 -6.78 -1.16
C MET A 53 6.12 -6.15 -0.80
N LEU A 54 7.23 -6.77 -1.22
CA LEU A 54 8.58 -6.24 -1.00
C LEU A 54 8.77 -4.91 -1.74
N LEU A 55 8.31 -4.81 -2.99
CA LEU A 55 8.34 -3.58 -3.76
C LEU A 55 7.55 -2.46 -3.05
N SER A 56 6.33 -2.76 -2.60
CA SER A 56 5.49 -1.81 -1.86
C SER A 56 6.15 -1.36 -0.54
N PHE A 57 6.81 -2.28 0.16
CA PHE A 57 7.57 -1.97 1.36
C PHE A 57 8.78 -1.09 1.09
N VAL A 58 9.55 -1.36 0.04
CA VAL A 58 10.70 -0.52 -0.34
C VAL A 58 10.23 0.87 -0.75
N SER A 59 9.15 0.99 -1.52
CA SER A 59 8.54 2.29 -1.85
C SER A 59 8.12 3.04 -0.58
N ALA A 60 7.49 2.34 0.37
CA ALA A 60 7.11 2.91 1.67
C ALA A 60 8.34 3.38 2.48
N LEU A 61 9.44 2.62 2.49
CA LEU A 61 10.69 3.04 3.13
C LEU A 61 11.30 4.30 2.50
N ILE A 62 11.33 4.37 1.16
CA ILE A 62 11.85 5.52 0.44
C ILE A 62 11.01 6.76 0.75
N ILE A 63 9.69 6.66 0.68
CA ILE A 63 8.77 7.78 0.97
C ILE A 63 8.88 8.18 2.45
N SER A 64 8.97 7.22 3.37
CA SER A 64 9.15 7.47 4.80
C SER A 64 10.46 8.21 5.08
N ALA A 65 11.56 7.81 4.43
CA ALA A 65 12.87 8.44 4.57
C ALA A 65 12.89 9.86 4.00
N THR A 66 12.25 10.10 2.85
CA THR A 66 12.21 11.44 2.22
C THR A 66 11.29 12.42 2.93
N THR A 67 10.25 11.93 3.62
CA THR A 67 9.25 12.78 4.30
C THR A 67 9.41 12.87 5.82
N HIS A 68 10.44 12.24 6.41
CA HIS A 68 10.65 12.16 7.87
C HIS A 68 9.40 11.68 8.65
N SER A 69 8.51 10.92 8.02
CA SER A 69 7.20 10.53 8.55
C SER A 69 7.20 9.17 9.27
N TRP A 70 8.38 8.56 9.41
CA TRP A 70 8.61 7.19 9.90
C TRP A 70 7.86 6.88 11.21
N VAL A 71 7.72 7.85 12.11
CA VAL A 71 7.31 7.60 13.49
C VAL A 71 5.80 7.41 13.68
N ARG A 72 4.93 7.88 12.76
CA ARG A 72 3.50 8.03 13.09
C ARG A 72 2.50 7.06 12.44
N GLY A 73 2.94 6.10 11.62
CA GLY A 73 1.99 5.14 11.01
C GLY A 73 2.53 4.01 10.14
N HIS A 74 3.83 3.94 9.87
CA HIS A 74 4.39 2.98 8.90
C HIS A 74 4.45 1.52 9.38
N PHE A 75 4.31 1.26 10.69
CA PHE A 75 4.39 -0.10 11.25
C PHE A 75 3.37 -1.07 10.63
N LEU A 76 2.18 -0.59 10.26
CA LEU A 76 1.13 -1.42 9.71
C LEU A 76 1.47 -1.89 8.28
N ALA A 77 2.22 -1.09 7.51
CA ALA A 77 2.72 -1.46 6.19
C ALA A 77 3.92 -2.44 6.24
N MET A 78 4.65 -2.47 7.36
CA MET A 78 5.77 -3.40 7.55
C MET A 78 5.34 -4.78 8.03
N ALA A 79 4.17 -4.90 8.67
CA ALA A 79 3.69 -6.15 9.26
C ALA A 79 3.63 -7.32 8.26
N PRO A 80 3.12 -7.16 7.03
CA PRO A 80 3.02 -8.28 6.09
C PRO A 80 4.37 -8.86 5.65
N ILE A 81 5.44 -8.06 5.67
CA ILE A 81 6.79 -8.51 5.31
C ILE A 81 7.32 -9.55 6.30
N ILE A 82 6.93 -9.44 7.57
CA ILE A 82 7.26 -10.43 8.60
C ILE A 82 6.60 -11.78 8.24
N GLY A 83 5.35 -11.76 7.78
CA GLY A 83 4.67 -12.98 7.30
C GLY A 83 5.40 -13.62 6.11
N ILE A 84 5.85 -12.82 5.15
CA ILE A 84 6.63 -13.31 4.01
C ILE A 84 7.96 -13.92 4.46
N ALA A 85 8.67 -13.26 5.37
CA ALA A 85 9.92 -13.77 5.91
C ALA A 85 9.71 -15.12 6.61
N LEU A 86 8.65 -15.25 7.43
CA LEU A 86 8.27 -16.52 8.06
C LEU A 86 7.92 -17.59 7.02
N GLY A 87 7.22 -17.22 5.95
CA GLY A 87 6.89 -18.13 4.85
C GLY A 87 8.14 -18.71 4.20
N TYR A 88 9.15 -17.88 3.92
CA TYR A 88 10.43 -18.34 3.35
C TYR A 88 11.32 -19.10 4.35
N LEU A 89 11.17 -18.88 5.66
CA LEU A 89 11.85 -19.65 6.70
C LEU A 89 11.27 -21.07 6.90
N GLY A 90 10.20 -21.42 6.18
CA GLY A 90 9.58 -22.74 6.21
C GLY A 90 8.33 -22.84 7.08
N PHE A 91 7.82 -21.73 7.62
CA PHE A 91 6.53 -21.72 8.31
C PHE A 91 5.39 -21.67 7.29
N GLU A 92 4.65 -22.78 7.14
CA GLU A 92 3.56 -22.92 6.16
C GLU A 92 2.49 -21.82 6.26
N TRP A 93 2.25 -21.30 7.47
CA TRP A 93 1.28 -20.25 7.74
C TRP A 93 1.82 -18.82 7.51
N GLY A 94 3.11 -18.65 7.23
CA GLY A 94 3.72 -17.32 7.09
C GLY A 94 3.13 -16.52 5.94
N PHE A 95 2.93 -17.15 4.77
CA PHE A 95 2.30 -16.49 3.63
C PHE A 95 0.82 -16.17 3.86
N ALA A 96 0.10 -17.05 4.59
CA ALA A 96 -1.28 -16.78 4.99
C ALA A 96 -1.36 -15.61 5.98
N LEU A 97 -0.41 -15.50 6.92
CA LEU A 97 -0.29 -14.36 7.82
C LEU A 97 -0.03 -13.07 7.04
N ALA A 98 0.90 -13.09 6.09
CA ALA A 98 1.16 -11.94 5.22
C ALA A 98 -0.10 -11.50 4.48
N TYR A 99 -0.88 -12.46 3.99
CA TYR A 99 -2.16 -12.20 3.32
C TYR A 99 -3.20 -11.59 4.27
N ALA A 100 -3.33 -12.10 5.49
CA ALA A 100 -4.22 -11.53 6.50
C ALA A 100 -3.80 -10.10 6.89
N LEU A 101 -2.50 -9.84 6.99
CA LEU A 101 -1.96 -8.53 7.36
C LEU A 101 -2.17 -7.49 6.25
N ILE A 102 -2.08 -7.86 4.97
CA ILE A 102 -2.44 -6.92 3.89
C ILE A 102 -3.94 -6.62 3.87
N TRP A 103 -4.80 -7.60 4.19
CA TRP A 103 -6.23 -7.36 4.38
C TRP A 103 -6.49 -6.38 5.54
N ALA A 104 -5.82 -6.55 6.67
CA ALA A 104 -5.92 -5.63 7.81
C ALA A 104 -5.47 -4.21 7.44
N ALA A 105 -4.37 -4.08 6.67
CA ALA A 105 -3.89 -2.79 6.20
C ALA A 105 -4.87 -2.11 5.23
N PHE A 106 -5.43 -2.88 4.30
CA PHE A 106 -6.46 -2.39 3.38
C PHE A 106 -7.73 -1.95 4.13
N LEU A 107 -8.22 -2.76 5.07
CA LEU A 107 -9.40 -2.41 5.85
C LEU A 107 -9.16 -1.17 6.72
N HIS A 108 -7.98 -1.05 7.33
CA HIS A 108 -7.58 0.15 8.06
C HIS A 108 -7.59 1.39 7.14
N PHE A 109 -7.10 1.28 5.90
CA PHE A 109 -7.17 2.36 4.92
C PHE A 109 -8.61 2.75 4.56
N VAL A 110 -9.47 1.77 4.26
CA VAL A 110 -10.90 2.00 3.95
C VAL A 110 -11.61 2.66 5.14
N TRP A 111 -11.38 2.17 6.35
CA TRP A 111 -11.95 2.73 7.58
C TRP A 111 -11.54 4.19 7.80
N ARG A 112 -10.25 4.51 7.60
CA ARG A 112 -9.75 5.88 7.67
C ARG A 112 -10.38 6.79 6.61
N GLY A 113 -10.56 6.30 5.38
CA GLY A 113 -11.23 7.03 4.32
C GLY A 113 -12.71 7.31 4.62
N LEU A 114 -13.41 6.40 5.29
CA LEU A 114 -14.81 6.60 5.70
C LEU A 114 -14.96 7.60 6.85
N LEU A 115 -14.02 7.62 7.80
CA LEU A 115 -14.03 8.54 8.96
C LEU A 115 -13.65 9.99 8.61
N GLN A 116 -13.01 10.22 7.47
CA GLN A 116 -12.64 11.57 6.99
C GLN A 116 -13.75 12.23 6.15
N LYS A 117 -14.98 11.70 6.18
CA LYS A 117 -16.18 12.33 5.62
C LYS A 117 -16.79 13.36 6.56
#